data_AF-A0A922YY41-F1
#
_entry.id   AF-A0A922YY41-F1
#
_cell.length_a   1.000
_cell.length_b   1.000
_cell.length_c   1.000
_cell.angle_alpha   90.00
_cell.angle_beta   90.00
_cell.angle_gamma   90.00
#
_symmetry.space_group_name_H-M   'P 1'
#
loop_
_entity.id
_entity.type
_entity.pdbx_description
1 polymer ?
#
loop_
_entity_poly.entity_id
_entity_poly.type
_entity_poly.pdbx_seq_one_letter_code
_entity_poly.pdbx_strand_id
1 'polypeptide(L)'
;WFLGLAALAVALAMLVGHNQSTVTLFWPPYRFDVSFNLVLFALVAGFVLLHAGLRGIALLRDLPAQAQRWRVQQVERAAVGAVMDALSHQLAGRFVRAQAAALQALEQLKSGNSSQWPRRHQLKLLAHLLAAESAQSLRKAEQRDEHLQAALHPKLAAKAPEAHEGALLRAVRWAVEDRDVEAARSRLAELPQGAARRIQALRLKLRVARLGGATSEALDTARLLAKHGAFSADASRSIVRGLVQDALREAHDLTQLRKVWDGLDKAERLTPELAVAAAMRASSFVPSNSEAADPTRQATAELVRGWLDPVWEHFEALDENQQLRLTRALEPALEPIDADWLSRLEQRQKQ
;
A
#
# COMPACT_ATOMS: atom_id res chain seq x y z
N TRP A 1 -43.86 8.33 -35.04
CA TRP A 1 -43.96 7.62 -36.34
C TRP A 1 -45.41 7.56 -36.86
N PHE A 2 -46.44 7.35 -36.02
CA PHE A 2 -47.85 7.26 -36.44
C PHE A 2 -48.38 8.49 -37.21
N LEU A 3 -48.02 9.71 -36.81
CA LEU A 3 -48.36 10.95 -37.52
C LEU A 3 -47.76 11.00 -38.95
N GLY A 4 -46.55 10.47 -39.14
CA GLY A 4 -45.92 10.38 -40.45
C GLY A 4 -46.58 9.35 -41.36
N LEU A 5 -47.01 8.20 -40.80
CA LEU A 5 -47.77 7.20 -41.55
C LEU A 5 -49.17 7.69 -41.92
N ALA A 6 -49.85 8.43 -41.04
CA ALA A 6 -51.16 9.01 -41.31
C ALA A 6 -51.08 10.09 -42.41
N ALA A 7 -50.08 10.98 -42.36
CA ALA A 7 -49.85 11.98 -43.40
C ALA A 7 -49.52 11.33 -44.76
N LEU A 8 -48.72 10.25 -44.76
CA LEU A 8 -48.40 9.49 -45.97
C LEU A 8 -49.65 8.79 -46.54
N ALA A 9 -50.50 8.21 -45.70
CA ALA A 9 -51.74 7.56 -46.11
C ALA A 9 -52.75 8.56 -46.70
N VAL A 10 -52.87 9.76 -46.11
CA VAL A 10 -53.72 10.84 -46.63
C VAL A 10 -53.18 11.35 -47.97
N ALA A 11 -51.87 11.54 -48.11
CA ALA A 11 -51.25 11.93 -49.38
C ALA A 11 -51.47 10.87 -50.48
N LEU A 12 -51.35 9.58 -50.16
CA LEU A 12 -51.64 8.47 -51.07
C LEU A 12 -53.12 8.40 -51.46
N ALA A 13 -54.04 8.60 -50.51
CA ALA A 13 -55.47 8.59 -50.76
C ALA A 13 -55.91 9.74 -51.68
N MET A 14 -55.32 10.94 -51.51
CA MET A 14 -55.59 12.07 -52.39
C MET A 14 -55.00 11.87 -53.80
N LEU A 15 -53.90 11.13 -53.93
CA LEU A 15 -53.29 10.83 -55.22
C LEU A 15 -54.11 9.83 -56.06
N VAL A 16 -54.77 8.87 -55.41
CA VAL A 16 -55.53 7.78 -56.07
C VAL A 16 -56.94 8.21 -56.50
N GLY A 17 -57.42 9.39 -56.07
CA GLY A 17 -58.69 9.96 -56.55
C GLY A 17 -58.65 10.37 -58.03
N HIS A 18 -59.80 10.26 -58.72
CA HIS A 18 -60.01 10.47 -60.17
C HIS A 18 -59.17 11.60 -60.78
N ASN A 19 -58.02 11.27 -61.39
CA ASN A 19 -57.16 12.19 -62.11
C ASN A 19 -56.89 11.65 -63.53
N GLN A 20 -57.28 12.43 -64.55
CA GLN A 20 -57.09 12.10 -65.98
C GLN A 20 -55.70 12.51 -66.52
N SER A 21 -54.76 12.86 -65.65
CA SER A 21 -53.43 13.33 -66.05
C SER A 21 -52.54 12.18 -66.53
N THR A 22 -52.07 12.28 -67.78
CA THR A 22 -51.15 11.32 -68.41
C THR A 22 -49.81 11.99 -68.71
N VAL A 23 -48.71 11.29 -68.43
CA VAL A 23 -47.37 11.66 -68.85
C VAL A 23 -47.04 10.86 -70.09
N THR A 24 -46.72 11.55 -71.19
CA THR A 24 -46.39 10.93 -72.47
C THR A 24 -44.89 11.08 -72.74
N LEU A 25 -44.18 9.95 -72.79
CA LEU A 25 -42.77 9.90 -73.14
C LEU A 25 -42.65 9.55 -74.62
N PHE A 26 -42.13 10.48 -75.40
CA PHE A 26 -41.93 10.29 -76.84
C PHE A 26 -40.48 9.89 -77.12
N TRP A 27 -40.27 8.63 -77.52
CA TRP A 27 -38.97 8.09 -77.90
C TRP A 27 -39.08 7.45 -79.28
N PRO A 28 -38.71 8.15 -80.38
CA PRO A 28 -38.96 7.67 -81.74
C PRO A 28 -38.43 6.24 -81.97
N PRO A 29 -39.23 5.30 -82.54
CA PRO A 29 -40.60 5.42 -83.07
C PRO A 29 -41.74 5.09 -82.06
N TYR A 30 -41.42 4.91 -80.77
CA TYR A 30 -42.36 4.49 -79.72
C TYR A 30 -42.90 5.69 -78.93
N ARG A 31 -44.20 5.63 -78.59
CA ARG A 31 -44.85 6.56 -77.68
C ARG A 31 -45.36 5.78 -76.48
N PHE A 32 -44.91 6.15 -75.28
CA PHE A 32 -45.34 5.53 -74.04
C PHE A 32 -46.20 6.51 -73.25
N ASP A 33 -47.49 6.21 -73.15
CA ASP A 33 -48.45 6.99 -72.39
C ASP A 33 -48.68 6.30 -71.04
N VAL A 34 -48.28 6.97 -69.95
CA VAL A 34 -48.34 6.42 -68.60
C VAL A 34 -49.17 7.35 -67.72
N SER A 35 -49.98 6.82 -66.81
CA SER A 35 -50.73 7.66 -65.88
C SER A 35 -49.77 8.43 -64.96
N PHE A 36 -50.07 9.71 -64.69
CA PHE A 36 -49.25 10.55 -63.82
C PHE A 36 -49.06 9.92 -62.43
N ASN A 37 -50.11 9.29 -61.91
CA ASN A 37 -50.08 8.56 -60.65
C ASN A 37 -49.07 7.40 -60.66
N LEU A 38 -48.94 6.66 -61.77
CA LEU A 38 -47.96 5.58 -61.89
C LEU A 38 -46.53 6.13 -61.91
N VAL A 39 -46.29 7.23 -62.63
CA VAL A 39 -44.97 7.89 -62.66
C VAL A 39 -44.59 8.39 -61.27
N LEU A 40 -45.53 9.03 -60.56
CA LEU A 40 -45.27 9.53 -59.21
C LEU A 40 -45.04 8.40 -58.22
N PHE A 41 -45.82 7.31 -58.28
CA PHE A 41 -45.58 6.13 -57.46
C PHE A 41 -44.22 5.49 -57.76
N ALA A 42 -43.85 5.37 -59.03
CA ALA A 42 -42.54 4.84 -59.43
C ALA A 42 -41.38 5.72 -58.93
N LEU A 43 -41.54 7.04 -58.95
CA LEU A 43 -40.53 7.98 -58.43
C LEU A 43 -40.39 7.87 -56.91
N VAL A 44 -41.51 7.83 -56.17
CA VAL A 44 -41.50 7.62 -54.71
C VAL A 44 -40.91 6.26 -54.36
N ALA A 45 -41.33 5.18 -55.04
CA ALA A 45 -40.80 3.85 -54.84
C ALA A 45 -39.30 3.77 -55.15
N GLY A 46 -38.86 4.40 -56.26
CA GLY A 46 -37.46 4.50 -56.64
C GLY A 46 -36.62 5.27 -55.61
N PHE A 47 -37.13 6.40 -55.10
CA PHE A 47 -36.48 7.16 -54.04
C PHE A 47 -36.36 6.35 -52.74
N VAL A 48 -37.42 5.67 -52.32
CA VAL A 48 -37.42 4.82 -51.12
C VAL A 48 -36.43 3.67 -51.29
N LEU A 49 -36.40 3.00 -52.45
CA LEU A 49 -35.44 1.93 -52.76
C LEU A 49 -34.00 2.44 -52.74
N LEU A 50 -33.72 3.57 -53.39
CA LEU A 50 -32.38 4.17 -53.40
C LEU A 50 -31.94 4.58 -51.99
N HIS A 51 -32.81 5.25 -51.23
CA HIS A 51 -32.53 5.64 -49.85
C HIS A 51 -32.29 4.42 -48.95
N ALA A 52 -33.11 3.38 -49.06
CA ALA A 52 -32.93 2.13 -48.34
C ALA A 52 -31.62 1.43 -48.72
N GLY A 53 -31.27 1.39 -50.00
CA GLY A 53 -30.01 0.85 -50.50
C GLY A 53 -28.79 1.60 -49.94
N LEU A 54 -28.79 2.93 -50.03
CA LEU A 54 -27.73 3.78 -49.47
C LEU A 54 -27.60 3.61 -47.95
N ARG A 55 -28.72 3.53 -47.23
CA ARG A 55 -28.73 3.30 -45.78
C ARG A 55 -28.24 1.90 -45.40
N GLY A 56 -28.58 0.89 -46.20
CA GLY A 56 -28.08 -0.48 -46.04
C GLY A 56 -26.55 -0.54 -46.20
N ILE A 57 -26.01 0.12 -47.23
CA ILE A 57 -24.56 0.24 -47.45
C ILE A 57 -23.88 0.98 -46.29
N ALA A 58 -24.49 2.07 -45.79
CA ALA A 58 -23.96 2.82 -44.64
C ALA A 58 -23.90 1.96 -43.37
N LEU A 59 -24.97 1.22 -43.05
CA LEU A 59 -24.99 0.29 -41.92
C LEU A 59 -23.93 -0.80 -42.06
N LEU A 60 -23.80 -1.40 -43.25
CA LEU A 60 -22.78 -2.42 -43.53
C LEU A 60 -21.35 -1.88 -43.33
N ARG A 61 -21.13 -0.60 -43.64
CA ARG A 61 -19.83 0.07 -43.46
C ARG A 61 -19.51 0.35 -41.98
N ASP A 62 -20.52 0.58 -41.14
CA ASP A 62 -20.34 0.87 -39.71
C ASP A 62 -20.26 -0.39 -38.83
N LEU A 63 -20.81 -1.52 -39.27
CA LEU A 63 -20.75 -2.81 -38.57
C LEU A 63 -19.33 -3.27 -38.18
N PRO A 64 -18.30 -3.23 -39.05
CA PRO A 64 -16.95 -3.66 -38.67
C PRO A 64 -16.38 -2.80 -37.52
N ALA A 65 -16.64 -1.49 -37.53
CA ALA A 65 -16.18 -0.61 -36.46
C ALA A 65 -16.92 -0.84 -35.14
N GLN A 66 -18.20 -1.22 -35.18
CA GLN A 66 -18.97 -1.59 -33.98
C GLN A 66 -18.53 -2.95 -33.42
N ALA A 67 -18.27 -3.94 -34.29
CA ALA A 67 -17.78 -5.25 -33.90
C ALA A 67 -16.37 -5.16 -33.27
N GLN A 68 -15.49 -4.33 -33.82
CA GLN A 68 -14.18 -4.06 -33.23
C GLN A 68 -14.31 -3.44 -31.83
N ARG A 69 -15.15 -2.41 -31.66
CA ARG A 69 -15.42 -1.79 -30.35
C ARG A 69 -15.97 -2.80 -29.35
N TRP A 70 -16.90 -3.66 -29.77
CA TRP A 70 -17.45 -4.71 -28.93
C TRP A 70 -16.38 -5.72 -28.50
N ARG A 71 -15.50 -6.17 -29.41
CA ARG A 71 -14.38 -7.06 -29.08
C ARG A 71 -13.43 -6.43 -28.07
N VAL A 72 -13.06 -5.16 -28.29
CA VAL A 72 -12.20 -4.40 -27.38
C VAL A 72 -12.81 -4.33 -25.98
N GLN A 73 -14.12 -4.04 -25.87
CA GLN A 73 -14.84 -4.02 -24.58
C GLN A 73 -14.95 -5.40 -23.93
N GLN A 74 -15.12 -6.46 -24.71
CA GLN A 74 -15.17 -7.83 -24.17
C GLN A 74 -13.84 -8.25 -23.58
N VAL A 75 -12.73 -7.97 -24.28
CA VAL A 75 -11.39 -8.28 -23.74
C VAL A 75 -11.08 -7.44 -22.51
N GLU A 76 -11.47 -6.16 -22.48
CA GLU A 76 -11.33 -5.32 -21.29
C GLU A 76 -12.11 -5.90 -20.10
N ARG A 77 -13.39 -6.25 -20.28
CA ARG A 77 -14.22 -6.87 -19.23
C ARG A 77 -13.65 -8.19 -18.75
N ALA A 78 -13.14 -9.02 -19.67
CA ALA A 78 -12.49 -10.29 -19.34
C ALA A 78 -11.21 -10.07 -18.52
N ALA A 79 -10.38 -9.09 -18.89
CA ALA A 79 -9.17 -8.75 -18.14
C ALA A 79 -9.48 -8.23 -16.73
N VAL A 80 -10.45 -7.32 -16.60
CA VAL A 80 -10.90 -6.80 -15.30
C VAL A 80 -11.49 -7.92 -14.44
N GLY A 81 -12.36 -8.75 -15.03
CA GLY A 81 -12.93 -9.93 -14.35
C GLY A 81 -11.86 -10.87 -13.83
N ALA A 82 -10.88 -11.22 -14.68
CA ALA A 82 -9.78 -12.10 -14.29
C ALA A 82 -8.90 -11.53 -13.16
N VAL A 83 -8.66 -10.21 -13.13
CA VAL A 83 -7.96 -9.57 -11.98
C VAL A 83 -8.80 -9.65 -10.70
N MET A 84 -10.11 -9.42 -10.79
CA MET A 84 -11.01 -9.50 -9.64
C MET A 84 -11.14 -10.94 -9.12
N ASP A 85 -11.21 -11.92 -10.00
CA ASP A 85 -11.22 -13.34 -9.66
C ASP A 85 -9.89 -13.76 -9.03
N ALA A 86 -8.76 -13.29 -9.57
CA ALA A 86 -7.45 -13.53 -8.98
C ALA A 86 -7.36 -12.97 -7.56
N LEU A 87 -7.83 -11.73 -7.33
CA LEU A 87 -7.89 -11.12 -6.00
C LEU A 87 -8.82 -11.92 -5.06
N SER A 88 -10.01 -12.29 -5.51
CA SER A 88 -10.96 -13.09 -4.73
C SER A 88 -10.36 -14.43 -4.31
N HIS A 89 -9.74 -15.15 -5.25
CA HIS A 89 -9.06 -16.41 -4.97
C HIS A 89 -7.86 -16.23 -4.04
N GLN A 90 -7.10 -15.15 -4.19
CA GLN A 90 -5.96 -14.83 -3.32
C GLN A 90 -6.43 -14.62 -1.88
N LEU A 91 -7.48 -13.82 -1.68
CA LEU A 91 -8.06 -13.57 -0.35
C LEU A 91 -8.69 -14.84 0.26
N ALA A 92 -9.20 -15.74 -0.57
CA ALA A 92 -9.74 -17.04 -0.14
C ALA A 92 -8.66 -18.12 0.09
N GLY A 93 -7.37 -17.80 -0.06
CA GLY A 93 -6.26 -18.75 0.08
C GLY A 93 -6.14 -19.78 -1.06
N ARG A 94 -6.88 -19.61 -2.16
CA ARG A 94 -6.86 -20.50 -3.34
C ARG A 94 -5.76 -20.10 -4.31
N PHE A 95 -4.51 -20.16 -3.86
CA PHE A 95 -3.35 -19.54 -4.54
C PHE A 95 -3.10 -20.04 -5.97
N VAL A 96 -3.33 -21.32 -6.26
CA VAL A 96 -3.16 -21.85 -7.63
C VAL A 96 -4.19 -21.24 -8.60
N ARG A 97 -5.45 -21.09 -8.16
CA ARG A 97 -6.50 -20.47 -8.98
C ARG A 97 -6.27 -18.97 -9.11
N ALA A 98 -5.78 -18.33 -8.05
CA ALA A 98 -5.38 -16.92 -8.08
C ALA A 98 -4.27 -16.68 -9.11
N GLN A 99 -3.24 -17.53 -9.11
CA GLN A 99 -2.15 -17.46 -10.08
C GLN A 99 -2.67 -17.64 -11.51
N ALA A 100 -3.50 -18.66 -11.75
CA ALA A 100 -4.08 -18.91 -13.07
C ALA A 100 -4.91 -17.72 -13.60
N ALA A 101 -5.79 -17.17 -12.77
CA ALA A 101 -6.61 -16.00 -13.14
C ALA A 101 -5.75 -14.75 -13.39
N ALA A 102 -4.70 -14.53 -12.61
CA ALA A 102 -3.76 -13.42 -12.82
C ALA A 102 -3.01 -13.55 -14.16
N LEU A 103 -2.54 -14.75 -14.50
CA LEU A 103 -1.90 -15.03 -15.79
C LEU A 103 -2.88 -14.87 -16.96
N GLN A 104 -4.12 -15.32 -16.81
CA GLN A 104 -5.19 -15.11 -17.79
C GLN A 104 -5.42 -13.61 -18.03
N ALA A 105 -5.49 -12.80 -16.96
CA ALA A 105 -5.60 -11.35 -17.10
C ALA A 105 -4.42 -10.75 -17.90
N LEU A 106 -3.20 -11.19 -17.62
CA LEU A 106 -2.00 -10.74 -18.36
C LEU A 106 -2.06 -11.14 -19.84
N GLU A 107 -2.60 -12.31 -20.16
CA GLU A 107 -2.80 -12.75 -21.55
C GLU A 107 -3.82 -11.89 -22.30
N GLN A 108 -4.97 -11.58 -21.68
CA GLN A 108 -5.96 -10.65 -22.25
C GLN A 108 -5.36 -9.25 -22.45
N LEU A 109 -4.52 -8.80 -21.52
CA LEU A 109 -3.79 -7.54 -21.60
C LEU A 109 -2.66 -7.55 -22.65
N LYS A 110 -2.25 -8.71 -23.18
CA LYS A 110 -1.31 -8.82 -24.31
C LYS A 110 -2.05 -8.84 -25.65
N SER A 111 -3.18 -9.54 -25.74
CA SER A 111 -3.93 -9.74 -26.99
C SER A 111 -4.70 -8.50 -27.47
N GLY A 112 -5.12 -7.62 -26.55
CA GLY A 112 -5.87 -6.41 -26.90
C GLY A 112 -5.03 -5.27 -27.46
N ASN A 113 -5.53 -4.57 -28.48
CA ASN A 113 -4.90 -3.36 -29.03
C ASN A 113 -4.81 -2.25 -27.95
N SER A 114 -3.62 -1.65 -27.77
CA SER A 114 -3.25 -0.93 -26.54
C SER A 114 -3.77 0.50 -26.39
N SER A 115 -4.28 1.10 -27.45
CA SER A 115 -4.46 2.56 -27.54
C SER A 115 -5.70 3.12 -26.84
N GLN A 116 -6.64 2.29 -26.35
CA GLN A 116 -7.95 2.78 -25.89
C GLN A 116 -8.39 2.30 -24.50
N TRP A 117 -7.56 1.57 -23.76
CA TRP A 117 -8.00 0.97 -22.50
C TRP A 117 -7.67 1.86 -21.30
N PRO A 118 -8.66 2.40 -20.58
CA PRO A 118 -8.41 3.14 -19.36
C PRO A 118 -7.76 2.21 -18.32
N ARG A 119 -6.79 2.73 -17.56
CA ARG A 119 -6.11 2.00 -16.47
C ARG A 119 -5.44 0.67 -16.86
N ARG A 120 -5.19 0.38 -18.14
CA ARG A 120 -4.52 -0.85 -18.61
C ARG A 120 -3.21 -1.13 -17.88
N HIS A 121 -2.41 -0.10 -17.63
CA HIS A 121 -1.12 -0.23 -16.97
C HIS A 121 -1.28 -0.58 -15.48
N GLN A 122 -2.30 -0.01 -14.83
CA GLN A 122 -2.67 -0.37 -13.47
C GLN A 122 -3.15 -1.81 -13.38
N LEU A 123 -4.04 -2.25 -14.30
CA LEU A 123 -4.49 -3.65 -14.37
C LEU A 123 -3.32 -4.61 -14.61
N LYS A 124 -2.40 -4.27 -15.52
CA LYS A 124 -1.20 -5.07 -15.77
C LYS A 124 -0.31 -5.17 -14.54
N LEU A 125 -0.09 -4.06 -13.82
CA LEU A 125 0.68 -4.04 -12.59
C LEU A 125 0.00 -4.92 -11.52
N LEU A 126 -1.29 -4.76 -11.29
CA LEU A 126 -2.04 -5.54 -10.31
C LEU A 126 -2.05 -7.04 -10.65
N ALA A 127 -2.20 -7.40 -11.93
CA ALA A 127 -2.13 -8.79 -12.37
C ALA A 127 -0.74 -9.40 -12.11
N HIS A 128 0.35 -8.68 -12.42
CA HIS A 128 1.69 -9.12 -12.06
C HIS A 128 1.88 -9.22 -10.53
N LEU A 129 1.36 -8.26 -9.76
CA LEU A 129 1.45 -8.29 -8.30
C LEU A 129 0.71 -9.49 -7.69
N LEU A 130 -0.49 -9.82 -8.19
CA LEU A 130 -1.26 -10.99 -7.76
C LEU A 130 -0.59 -12.30 -8.17
N ALA A 131 0.01 -12.36 -9.36
CA ALA A 131 0.81 -13.49 -9.79
C ALA A 131 2.06 -13.67 -8.90
N ALA A 132 2.72 -12.59 -8.49
CA ALA A 132 3.83 -12.62 -7.54
C ALA A 132 3.38 -13.01 -6.12
N GLU A 133 2.24 -12.51 -5.65
CA GLU A 133 1.71 -12.82 -4.30
C GLU A 133 1.26 -14.27 -4.17
N SER A 134 0.63 -14.81 -5.22
CA SER A 134 0.32 -16.24 -5.29
C SER A 134 1.58 -17.09 -5.37
N ALA A 135 2.60 -16.68 -6.15
CA ALA A 135 3.90 -17.36 -6.20
C ALA A 135 4.63 -17.36 -4.85
N GLN A 136 4.62 -16.24 -4.11
CA GLN A 136 5.13 -16.18 -2.73
C GLN A 136 4.41 -17.17 -1.82
N SER A 137 3.07 -17.20 -1.89
CA SER A 137 2.25 -18.11 -1.07
C SER A 137 2.50 -19.59 -1.42
N LEU A 138 2.84 -19.88 -2.68
CA LEU A 138 3.21 -21.21 -3.17
C LEU A 138 4.70 -21.53 -3.00
N ARG A 139 5.50 -20.65 -2.39
CA ARG A 139 6.96 -20.78 -2.21
C ARG A 139 7.74 -20.96 -3.52
N LYS A 140 7.31 -20.29 -4.59
CA LYS A 140 7.99 -20.26 -5.91
C LYS A 140 8.74 -18.93 -6.08
N ALA A 141 9.94 -18.82 -5.49
CA ALA A 141 10.70 -17.57 -5.42
C ALA A 141 11.05 -16.98 -6.81
N GLU A 142 11.49 -17.81 -7.75
CA GLU A 142 11.87 -17.35 -9.10
C GLU A 142 10.68 -16.70 -9.85
N GLN A 143 9.51 -17.35 -9.83
CA GLN A 143 8.29 -16.81 -10.46
C GLN A 143 7.80 -15.54 -9.76
N ARG A 144 7.94 -15.47 -8.43
CA ARG A 144 7.61 -14.28 -7.65
C ARG A 144 8.47 -13.11 -8.10
N ASP A 145 9.78 -13.32 -8.19
CA ASP A 145 10.75 -12.27 -8.51
C ASP A 145 10.61 -11.78 -9.95
N GLU A 146 10.36 -12.69 -10.90
CA GLU A 146 10.07 -12.33 -12.30
C GLU A 146 8.82 -11.42 -12.40
N HIS A 147 7.73 -11.82 -11.76
CA HIS A 147 6.49 -11.04 -11.78
C HIS A 147 6.61 -9.74 -10.99
N LEU A 148 7.36 -9.73 -9.88
CA LEU A 148 7.62 -8.52 -9.12
C LEU A 148 8.44 -7.51 -9.94
N GLN A 149 9.50 -7.97 -10.62
CA GLN A 149 10.29 -7.12 -11.51
C GLN A 149 9.43 -6.54 -12.64
N ALA A 150 8.54 -7.35 -13.22
CA ALA A 150 7.60 -6.89 -14.23
C ALA A 150 6.61 -5.84 -13.68
N ALA A 151 6.13 -5.99 -12.44
CA ALA A 151 5.25 -5.03 -11.78
C ALA A 151 5.97 -3.71 -11.44
N LEU A 152 7.24 -3.77 -11.05
CA LEU A 152 8.08 -2.62 -10.70
C LEU A 152 8.70 -1.91 -11.91
N HIS A 153 8.38 -2.35 -13.14
CA HIS A 153 8.93 -1.76 -14.36
C HIS A 153 8.65 -0.23 -14.45
N PRO A 154 9.62 0.62 -14.81
CA PRO A 154 9.49 2.09 -14.79
C PRO A 154 8.29 2.66 -15.57
N LYS A 155 7.97 2.05 -16.73
CA LYS A 155 6.78 2.42 -17.52
C LYS A 155 5.46 2.25 -16.75
N LEU A 156 5.35 1.23 -15.89
CA LEU A 156 4.17 1.01 -15.06
C LEU A 156 4.17 1.96 -13.86
N ALA A 157 5.35 2.21 -13.26
CA ALA A 157 5.51 3.17 -12.17
C ALA A 157 4.99 4.57 -12.56
N ALA A 158 5.33 5.06 -13.76
CA ALA A 158 4.91 6.37 -14.25
C ALA A 158 3.39 6.47 -14.55
N LYS A 159 2.74 5.35 -14.89
CA LYS A 159 1.33 5.31 -15.34
C LYS A 159 0.36 4.85 -14.26
N ALA A 160 0.85 4.21 -13.20
CA ALA A 160 0.06 3.70 -12.08
C ALA A 160 0.84 3.84 -10.75
N PRO A 161 1.12 5.08 -10.30
CA PRO A 161 2.00 5.33 -9.15
C PRO A 161 1.49 4.71 -7.86
N GLU A 162 0.19 4.79 -7.58
CA GLU A 162 -0.42 4.22 -6.35
C GLU A 162 -0.28 2.69 -6.29
N ALA A 163 -0.49 2.02 -7.43
CA ALA A 163 -0.35 0.56 -7.50
C ALA A 163 1.12 0.13 -7.41
N HIS A 164 2.03 0.96 -7.93
CA HIS A 164 3.48 0.77 -7.80
C HIS A 164 3.94 0.94 -6.35
N GLU A 165 3.47 1.96 -5.62
CA GLU A 165 3.70 2.10 -4.18
C GLU A 165 3.22 0.86 -3.40
N GLY A 166 2.03 0.33 -3.76
CA GLY A 166 1.50 -0.90 -3.19
C GLY A 166 2.39 -2.12 -3.45
N ALA A 167 2.95 -2.24 -4.66
CA ALA A 167 3.89 -3.30 -5.02
C ALA A 167 5.21 -3.20 -4.23
N LEU A 168 5.76 -1.99 -4.05
CA LEU A 168 6.95 -1.76 -3.23
C LEU A 168 6.72 -2.14 -1.76
N LEU A 169 5.62 -1.68 -1.16
CA LEU A 169 5.26 -2.04 0.22
C LEU A 169 5.10 -3.55 0.40
N ARG A 170 4.58 -4.23 -0.64
CA ARG A 170 4.45 -5.68 -0.64
C ARG A 170 5.81 -6.37 -0.75
N ALA A 171 6.70 -5.88 -1.62
CA ALA A 171 8.07 -6.38 -1.76
C ALA A 171 8.87 -6.27 -0.45
N VAL A 172 8.78 -5.11 0.22
CA VAL A 172 9.42 -4.91 1.55
C VAL A 172 8.89 -5.93 2.56
N ARG A 173 7.58 -6.21 2.55
CA ARG A 173 6.99 -7.22 3.44
C ARG A 173 7.55 -8.62 3.17
N TRP A 174 7.65 -9.02 1.91
CA TRP A 174 8.22 -10.33 1.56
C TRP A 174 9.69 -10.44 1.94
N ALA A 175 10.50 -9.40 1.68
CA ALA A 175 11.89 -9.38 2.11
C ALA A 175 12.04 -9.49 3.64
N VAL A 176 11.14 -8.85 4.39
CA VAL A 176 11.06 -8.98 5.86
C VAL A 176 10.67 -10.40 6.30
N GLU A 177 9.75 -11.06 5.59
CA GLU A 177 9.37 -12.47 5.84
C GLU A 177 10.54 -13.42 5.55
N ASP A 178 11.28 -13.16 4.49
CA ASP A 178 12.47 -13.92 4.07
C ASP A 178 13.73 -13.57 4.91
N ARG A 179 13.62 -12.63 5.86
CA ARG A 179 14.72 -12.08 6.67
C ARG A 179 15.87 -11.45 5.87
N ASP A 180 15.60 -11.01 4.64
CA ASP A 180 16.54 -10.26 3.82
C ASP A 180 16.42 -8.75 4.14
N VAL A 181 17.26 -8.30 5.06
CA VAL A 181 17.27 -6.90 5.53
C VAL A 181 17.72 -5.95 4.43
N GLU A 182 18.69 -6.33 3.61
CA GLU A 182 19.25 -5.47 2.57
C GLU A 182 18.25 -5.24 1.44
N ALA A 183 17.59 -6.31 0.97
CA ALA A 183 16.50 -6.16 0.00
C ALA A 183 15.36 -5.31 0.57
N ALA A 184 14.99 -5.51 1.84
CA ALA A 184 13.92 -4.74 2.46
C ALA A 184 14.28 -3.24 2.57
N ARG A 185 15.52 -2.90 2.94
CA ARG A 185 16.02 -1.52 3.00
C ARG A 185 16.05 -0.87 1.62
N SER A 186 16.58 -1.58 0.62
CA SER A 186 16.65 -1.10 -0.76
C SER A 186 15.26 -0.77 -1.31
N ARG A 187 14.29 -1.68 -1.17
CA ARG A 187 12.90 -1.45 -1.61
C ARG A 187 12.20 -0.34 -0.84
N LEU A 188 12.52 -0.17 0.44
CA LEU A 188 11.95 0.91 1.25
C LEU A 188 12.50 2.28 0.83
N ALA A 189 13.76 2.35 0.38
CA ALA A 189 14.37 3.57 -0.16
C ALA A 189 13.80 3.98 -1.52
N GLU A 190 13.25 3.04 -2.30
CA GLU A 190 12.57 3.32 -3.58
C GLU A 190 11.19 4.00 -3.40
N LEU A 191 10.62 4.00 -2.18
CA LEU A 191 9.30 4.60 -1.93
C LEU A 191 9.35 6.14 -2.07
N PRO A 192 8.35 6.76 -2.72
CA PRO A 192 8.25 8.21 -2.76
C PRO A 192 8.00 8.78 -1.36
N GLN A 193 8.47 9.99 -1.12
CA GLN A 193 8.40 10.68 0.19
C GLN A 193 6.98 10.70 0.79
N GLY A 194 5.95 10.86 -0.05
CA GLY A 194 4.55 10.81 0.40
C GLY A 194 4.12 9.44 0.90
N ALA A 195 4.56 8.35 0.24
CA ALA A 195 4.23 6.99 0.65
C ALA A 195 5.02 6.55 1.89
N ALA A 196 6.30 6.95 2.00
CA ALA A 196 7.17 6.62 3.12
C ALA A 196 6.65 7.14 4.48
N ARG A 197 5.89 8.25 4.47
CA ARG A 197 5.29 8.85 5.69
C ARG A 197 4.00 8.17 6.15
N ARG A 198 3.40 7.27 5.34
CA ARG A 198 2.14 6.60 5.70
C ARG A 198 2.39 5.58 6.82
N ILE A 199 1.42 5.41 7.72
CA ILE A 199 1.52 4.49 8.87
C ILE A 199 1.97 3.08 8.46
N GLN A 200 1.46 2.56 7.33
CA GLN A 200 1.83 1.23 6.85
C GLN A 200 3.31 1.12 6.46
N ALA A 201 3.87 2.17 5.83
CA ALA A 201 5.28 2.22 5.47
C ALA A 201 6.17 2.34 6.72
N LEU A 202 5.78 3.19 7.67
CA LEU A 202 6.46 3.36 8.95
C LEU A 202 6.49 2.08 9.78
N ARG A 203 5.38 1.32 9.81
CA ARG A 203 5.33 0.00 10.46
C ARG A 203 6.29 -1.00 9.82
N LEU A 204 6.43 -0.98 8.50
CA LEU A 204 7.41 -1.80 7.79
C LEU A 204 8.84 -1.32 8.09
N LYS A 205 9.07 0.00 8.08
CA LYS A 205 10.36 0.61 8.45
C LYS A 205 10.82 0.17 9.84
N LEU A 206 9.93 0.24 10.83
CA LEU A 206 10.20 -0.25 12.18
C LEU A 206 10.58 -1.73 12.17
N ARG A 207 9.88 -2.56 11.41
CA ARG A 207 10.15 -4.00 11.32
C ARG A 207 11.50 -4.29 10.66
N VAL A 208 11.85 -3.57 9.60
CA VAL A 208 13.15 -3.66 8.91
C VAL A 208 14.28 -3.19 9.82
N ALA A 209 14.13 -2.06 10.51
CA ALA A 209 15.12 -1.54 11.44
C ALA A 209 15.41 -2.53 12.58
N ARG A 210 14.36 -3.15 13.15
CA ARG A 210 14.50 -4.19 14.18
C ARG A 210 15.19 -5.45 13.67
N LEU A 211 14.86 -5.90 12.45
CA LEU A 211 15.52 -7.08 11.86
C LEU A 211 17.00 -6.82 11.56
N GLY A 212 17.34 -5.57 11.17
CA GLY A 212 18.72 -5.17 10.91
C GLY A 212 19.52 -4.70 12.11
N GLY A 213 19.00 -4.80 13.34
CA GLY A 213 19.69 -4.33 14.55
C GLY A 213 19.93 -2.81 14.59
N ALA A 214 19.19 -2.01 13.81
CA ALA A 214 19.32 -0.55 13.82
C ALA A 214 18.43 0.05 14.91
N THR A 215 18.85 -0.12 16.17
CA THR A 215 18.04 0.18 17.36
C THR A 215 17.69 1.66 17.49
N SER A 216 18.61 2.57 17.12
CA SER A 216 18.35 4.01 17.08
C SER A 216 17.25 4.40 16.08
N GLU A 217 17.36 3.92 14.84
CA GLU A 217 16.35 4.16 13.80
C GLU A 217 15.00 3.53 14.16
N ALA A 218 15.02 2.35 14.79
CA ALA A 218 13.81 1.70 15.29
C ALA A 218 13.14 2.52 16.38
N LEU A 219 13.91 3.09 17.32
CA LEU A 219 13.38 3.92 18.40
C LEU A 219 12.71 5.19 17.87
N ASP A 220 13.37 5.90 16.96
CA ASP A 220 12.81 7.12 16.34
C ASP A 220 11.51 6.81 15.58
N THR A 221 11.51 5.72 14.81
CA THR A 221 10.33 5.29 14.07
C THR A 221 9.20 4.84 15.00
N ALA A 222 9.51 4.16 16.10
CA ALA A 222 8.53 3.74 17.11
C ALA A 222 7.89 4.95 17.82
N ARG A 223 8.69 5.95 18.21
CA ARG A 223 8.19 7.19 18.81
C ARG A 223 7.30 7.96 17.84
N LEU A 224 7.66 8.03 16.57
CA LEU A 224 6.83 8.64 15.54
C LEU A 224 5.50 7.88 15.36
N LEU A 225 5.54 6.54 15.31
CA LEU A 225 4.33 5.71 15.26
C LEU A 225 3.42 5.88 16.49
N ALA A 226 4.01 6.04 17.68
CA ALA A 226 3.27 6.32 18.91
C ALA A 226 2.54 7.67 18.84
N LYS A 227 3.21 8.72 18.36
CA LYS A 227 2.61 10.07 18.17
C LYS A 227 1.42 10.05 17.22
N HIS A 228 1.47 9.22 16.18
CA HIS A 228 0.38 9.10 15.19
C HIS A 228 -0.72 8.10 15.59
N GLY A 229 -0.67 7.50 16.80
CA GLY A 229 -1.69 6.54 17.25
C GLY A 229 -1.69 5.24 16.44
N ALA A 230 -0.55 4.85 15.88
CA ALA A 230 -0.45 3.64 15.06
C ALA A 230 -0.55 2.34 15.87
N PHE A 231 -0.39 2.39 17.20
CA PHE A 231 -0.63 1.30 18.12
C PHE A 231 -1.48 1.80 19.29
N SER A 232 -2.01 0.90 20.12
CA SER A 232 -2.58 1.31 21.40
C SER A 232 -1.52 2.01 22.26
N ALA A 233 -1.96 2.86 23.20
CA ALA A 233 -1.04 3.58 24.07
C ALA A 233 -0.09 2.62 24.82
N ASP A 234 -0.63 1.52 25.33
CA ASP A 234 0.14 0.52 26.08
C ASP A 234 1.11 -0.26 25.18
N ALA A 235 0.67 -0.64 23.97
CA ALA A 235 1.55 -1.30 23.01
C ALA A 235 2.70 -0.37 22.56
N SER A 236 2.41 0.92 22.36
CA SER A 236 3.43 1.92 22.04
C SER A 236 4.46 2.06 23.15
N ARG A 237 4.02 2.18 24.41
CA ARG A 237 4.92 2.25 25.58
C ARG A 237 5.76 0.98 25.69
N SER A 238 5.14 -0.19 25.51
CA SER A 238 5.87 -1.46 25.59
C SER A 238 6.91 -1.63 24.48
N ILE A 239 6.60 -1.24 23.24
CA ILE A 239 7.56 -1.30 22.12
C ILE A 239 8.72 -0.34 22.35
N VAL A 240 8.42 0.92 22.70
CA VAL A 240 9.45 1.94 22.97
C VAL A 240 10.33 1.51 24.14
N ARG A 241 9.75 1.04 25.25
CA ARG A 241 10.48 0.52 26.41
C ARG A 241 11.45 -0.61 26.01
N GLY A 242 11.01 -1.58 25.22
CA GLY A 242 11.86 -2.66 24.74
C GLY A 242 13.04 -2.15 23.91
N LEU A 243 12.79 -1.22 22.97
CA LEU A 243 13.83 -0.63 22.13
C LEU A 243 14.81 0.23 22.93
N VAL A 244 14.35 0.93 23.97
CA VAL A 244 15.25 1.67 24.88
C VAL A 244 16.12 0.69 25.67
N GLN A 245 15.57 -0.41 26.18
CA GLN A 245 16.36 -1.43 26.86
C GLN A 245 17.42 -2.04 25.93
N ASP A 246 17.08 -2.31 24.68
CA ASP A 246 18.03 -2.78 23.67
C ASP A 246 19.12 -1.73 23.42
N ALA A 247 18.76 -0.44 23.28
CA ALA A 247 19.71 0.65 23.07
C ALA A 247 20.67 0.84 24.26
N LEU A 248 20.17 0.71 25.50
CA LEU A 248 20.99 0.75 26.71
C LEU A 248 21.96 -0.44 26.76
N ARG A 249 21.50 -1.64 26.37
CA ARG A 249 22.34 -2.85 26.31
C ARG A 249 23.45 -2.74 25.26
N GLU A 250 23.15 -2.14 24.11
CA GLU A 250 24.10 -1.94 23.01
C GLU A 250 25.14 -0.85 23.29
N ALA A 251 24.96 0.00 24.30
CA ALA A 251 26.00 0.95 24.71
C ALA A 251 27.24 0.19 25.21
N HIS A 252 28.43 0.57 24.73
CA HIS A 252 29.71 -0.08 25.09
C HIS A 252 30.53 0.72 26.10
N ASP A 253 30.21 2.00 26.28
CA ASP A 253 30.88 2.89 27.23
C ASP A 253 29.87 3.78 27.97
N LEU A 254 30.36 4.48 29.00
CA LEU A 254 29.54 5.40 29.79
C LEU A 254 29.07 6.61 28.97
N THR A 255 29.82 7.02 27.95
CA THR A 255 29.46 8.21 27.15
C THR A 255 28.28 7.94 26.21
N GLN A 256 28.26 6.78 25.54
CA GLN A 256 27.15 6.28 24.74
C GLN A 256 25.94 6.00 25.62
N LEU A 257 26.14 5.37 26.79
CA LEU A 257 25.04 5.12 27.72
C LEU A 257 24.38 6.43 28.18
N ARG A 258 25.19 7.42 28.55
CA ARG A 258 24.72 8.76 28.92
C ARG A 258 24.00 9.44 27.75
N LYS A 259 24.52 9.34 26.52
CA LYS A 259 23.86 9.89 25.33
C LYS A 259 22.48 9.27 25.09
N VAL A 260 22.35 7.95 25.26
CA VAL A 260 21.06 7.25 25.14
C VAL A 260 20.10 7.74 26.24
N TRP A 261 20.57 7.81 27.49
CA TRP A 261 19.78 8.26 28.63
C TRP A 261 19.30 9.72 28.49
N ASP A 262 20.19 10.62 28.08
CA ASP A 262 19.88 12.04 27.88
C ASP A 262 18.90 12.26 26.72
N GLY A 263 18.84 11.33 25.76
CA GLY A 263 17.85 11.29 24.68
C GLY A 263 16.49 10.70 25.06
N LEU A 264 16.30 10.28 26.32
CA LEU A 264 15.00 9.79 26.82
C LEU A 264 14.10 10.95 27.25
N ASP A 265 12.80 10.80 26.98
CA ASP A 265 11.78 11.75 27.44
C ASP A 265 11.59 11.63 28.97
N LYS A 266 11.06 12.67 29.62
CA LYS A 266 10.83 12.67 31.09
C LYS A 266 10.00 11.46 31.56
N ALA A 267 8.97 11.09 30.80
CA ALA A 267 8.13 9.94 31.10
C ALA A 267 8.89 8.60 31.01
N GLU A 268 9.84 8.49 30.08
CA GLU A 268 10.69 7.30 29.94
C GLU A 268 11.68 7.19 31.10
N ARG A 269 12.28 8.30 31.55
CA ARG A 269 13.21 8.32 32.69
C ARG A 269 12.55 7.97 34.02
N LEU A 270 11.26 8.25 34.17
CA LEU A 270 10.46 7.87 35.35
C LEU A 270 10.07 6.38 35.34
N THR A 271 10.32 5.66 34.25
CA THR A 271 10.00 4.23 34.19
C THR A 271 11.06 3.43 34.97
N PRO A 272 10.68 2.74 36.06
CA PRO A 272 11.64 2.13 36.99
C PRO A 272 12.54 1.10 36.31
N GLU A 273 11.98 0.29 35.41
CA GLU A 273 12.73 -0.73 34.67
C GLU A 273 13.83 -0.14 33.78
N LEU A 274 13.62 1.05 33.21
CA LEU A 274 14.60 1.71 32.34
C LEU A 274 15.73 2.32 33.18
N ALA A 275 15.39 2.97 34.30
CA ALA A 275 16.37 3.52 35.24
C ALA A 275 17.27 2.42 35.82
N VAL A 276 16.67 1.30 36.24
CA VAL A 276 17.41 0.13 36.72
C VAL A 276 18.29 -0.48 35.62
N ALA A 277 17.78 -0.62 34.40
CA ALA A 277 18.57 -1.16 33.29
C ALA A 277 19.79 -0.27 32.96
N ALA A 278 19.61 1.06 32.96
CA ALA A 278 20.70 2.00 32.75
C ALA A 278 21.72 1.95 33.89
N ALA A 279 21.26 1.92 35.15
CA ALA A 279 22.11 1.84 36.32
C ALA A 279 22.97 0.56 36.33
N MET A 280 22.35 -0.61 36.14
CA MET A 280 23.08 -1.88 36.08
C MET A 280 24.08 -1.92 34.92
N ARG A 281 23.73 -1.33 33.76
CA ARG A 281 24.66 -1.26 32.64
C ARG A 281 25.85 -0.36 32.96
N ALA A 282 25.62 0.79 33.58
CA ALA A 282 26.68 1.69 34.03
C ALA A 282 27.64 0.99 35.00
N SER A 283 27.10 0.30 36.01
CA SER A 283 27.90 -0.47 36.97
C SER A 283 28.69 -1.61 36.32
N SER A 284 28.19 -2.21 35.23
CA SER A 284 28.91 -3.27 34.50
C SER A 284 30.20 -2.80 33.81
N PHE A 285 30.34 -1.49 33.56
CA PHE A 285 31.57 -0.92 33.00
C PHE A 285 32.65 -0.67 34.06
N VAL A 286 32.29 -0.71 35.34
CA VAL A 286 33.23 -0.54 36.44
C VAL A 286 33.85 -1.91 36.75
N PRO A 287 35.18 -2.07 36.64
CA PRO A 287 35.84 -3.32 37.02
C PRO A 287 35.61 -3.63 38.50
N SER A 288 35.36 -4.90 38.82
CA SER A 288 35.15 -5.37 40.21
C SER A 288 36.31 -5.00 41.15
N ASN A 289 37.50 -4.85 40.59
CA ASN A 289 38.74 -4.57 41.33
C ASN A 289 39.12 -3.08 41.39
N SER A 290 38.31 -2.15 40.85
CA SER A 290 38.64 -0.73 41.03
C SER A 290 38.57 -0.33 42.51
N GLU A 291 39.37 0.64 42.91
CA GLU A 291 39.35 1.14 44.28
C GLU A 291 38.19 2.13 44.47
N ALA A 292 37.71 2.30 45.70
CA ALA A 292 36.66 3.29 46.01
C ALA A 292 37.05 4.74 45.67
N ALA A 293 38.36 5.02 45.59
CA ALA A 293 38.92 6.31 45.20
C ALA A 293 39.11 6.49 43.69
N ASP A 294 38.79 5.48 42.87
CA ASP A 294 38.91 5.58 41.41
C ASP A 294 37.92 6.64 40.89
N PRO A 295 38.40 7.71 40.21
CA PRO A 295 37.54 8.78 39.71
C PRO A 295 36.47 8.26 38.73
N THR A 296 36.74 7.17 38.02
CA THR A 296 35.75 6.57 37.10
C THR A 296 34.62 5.86 37.86
N ARG A 297 34.93 5.20 38.99
CA ARG A 297 33.92 4.60 39.87
C ARG A 297 33.05 5.67 40.52
N GLN A 298 33.65 6.75 41.02
CA GLN A 298 32.91 7.87 41.61
C GLN A 298 31.98 8.55 40.61
N ALA A 299 32.46 8.90 39.42
CA ALA A 299 31.64 9.49 38.37
C ALA A 299 30.49 8.57 37.94
N THR A 300 30.72 7.25 37.92
CA THR A 300 29.66 6.27 37.61
C THR A 300 28.62 6.19 38.73
N ALA A 301 29.05 6.18 40.00
CA ALA A 301 28.15 6.17 41.15
C ALA A 301 27.27 7.43 41.21
N GLU A 302 27.83 8.62 40.92
CA GLU A 302 27.07 9.87 40.83
C GLU A 302 26.02 9.82 39.72
N LEU A 303 26.37 9.30 38.53
CA LEU A 303 25.43 9.13 37.42
C LEU A 303 24.29 8.17 37.78
N VAL A 304 24.63 7.01 38.36
CA VAL A 304 23.63 6.01 38.80
C VAL A 304 22.68 6.61 39.84
N ARG A 305 23.21 7.32 40.84
CA ARG A 305 22.40 8.02 41.84
C ARG A 305 21.47 9.04 41.19
N GLY A 306 21.98 9.86 40.27
CA GLY A 306 21.17 10.85 39.55
C GLY A 306 20.07 10.23 38.67
N TRP A 307 20.29 9.04 38.11
CA TRP A 307 19.29 8.34 37.29
C TRP A 307 18.23 7.62 38.13
N LEU A 308 18.61 7.09 39.29
CA LEU A 308 17.69 6.37 40.19
C LEU A 308 16.89 7.31 41.10
N ASP A 309 17.38 8.51 41.40
CA ASP A 309 16.75 9.47 42.31
C ASP A 309 15.24 9.73 42.05
N PRO A 310 14.79 10.08 40.83
CA PRO A 310 13.38 10.38 40.59
C PRO A 310 12.46 9.14 40.71
N VAL A 311 13.01 7.94 40.52
CA VAL A 311 12.30 6.67 40.72
C VAL A 311 12.27 6.31 42.20
N TRP A 312 13.34 6.61 42.94
CA TRP A 312 13.47 6.37 44.38
C TRP A 312 12.45 7.15 45.20
N GLU A 313 12.08 8.37 44.78
CA GLU A 313 11.01 9.14 45.42
C GLU A 313 9.67 8.39 45.46
N HIS A 314 9.42 7.54 44.47
CA HIS A 314 8.18 6.77 44.27
C HIS A 314 8.32 5.30 44.67
N PHE A 315 9.34 4.94 45.46
CA PHE A 315 9.68 3.55 45.82
C PHE A 315 8.50 2.73 46.37
N GLU A 316 7.68 3.33 47.23
CA GLU A 316 6.54 2.67 47.88
C GLU A 316 5.41 2.29 46.91
N ALA A 317 5.33 2.96 45.75
CA ALA A 317 4.32 2.68 44.73
C ALA A 317 4.73 1.51 43.81
N LEU A 318 5.96 1.01 43.92
CA LEU A 318 6.51 -0.07 43.10
C LEU A 318 6.14 -1.44 43.66
N ASP A 319 6.14 -2.46 42.79
CA ASP A 319 5.98 -3.84 43.24
C ASP A 319 7.25 -4.38 43.96
N GLU A 320 7.12 -5.46 44.74
CA GLU A 320 8.25 -6.03 45.53
C GLU A 320 9.46 -6.41 44.65
N ASN A 321 9.23 -6.86 43.42
CA ASN A 321 10.30 -7.26 42.51
C ASN A 321 11.04 -6.04 41.93
N GLN A 322 10.31 -4.97 41.63
CA GLN A 322 10.84 -3.68 41.21
C GLN A 322 11.64 -3.03 42.33
N GLN A 323 11.15 -3.06 43.57
CA GLN A 323 11.86 -2.59 44.76
C GLN A 323 13.19 -3.34 44.96
N LEU A 324 13.16 -4.67 44.86
CA LEU A 324 14.37 -5.51 44.97
C LEU A 324 15.37 -5.26 43.84
N ARG A 325 14.89 -5.00 42.62
CA ARG A 325 15.77 -4.66 41.49
C ARG A 325 16.38 -3.27 41.63
N LEU A 326 15.62 -2.31 42.14
CA LEU A 326 16.08 -0.94 42.36
C LEU A 326 17.18 -0.90 43.44
N THR A 327 16.95 -1.59 44.56
CA THR A 327 17.92 -1.69 45.66
C THR A 327 19.22 -2.35 45.20
N ARG A 328 19.15 -3.46 44.45
CA ARG A 328 20.33 -4.11 43.84
C ARG A 328 21.06 -3.23 42.84
N ALA A 329 20.34 -2.41 42.07
CA ALA A 329 20.96 -1.49 41.13
C ALA A 329 21.67 -0.31 41.83
N LEU A 330 21.22 0.04 43.04
CA LEU A 330 21.80 1.11 43.85
C LEU A 330 23.04 0.63 44.62
N GLU A 331 23.10 -0.64 45.04
CA GLU A 331 24.19 -1.22 45.86
C GLU A 331 25.62 -0.84 45.42
N PRO A 332 26.00 -0.94 44.13
CA PRO A 332 27.35 -0.56 43.70
C PRO A 332 27.65 0.95 43.82
N ALA A 333 26.61 1.78 43.84
CA ALA A 333 26.72 3.23 43.98
C ALA A 333 26.66 3.70 45.45
N LEU A 334 26.47 2.77 46.40
CA LEU A 334 26.45 3.03 47.83
C LEU A 334 27.84 3.03 48.47
N GLU A 335 28.88 2.39 47.94
CA GLU A 335 30.20 2.39 48.62
C GLU A 335 30.81 3.80 48.79
N PRO A 336 30.74 4.71 47.81
CA PRO A 336 31.07 6.12 48.01
C PRO A 336 29.82 6.85 48.52
N ILE A 337 29.48 6.74 49.81
CA ILE A 337 28.26 7.40 50.32
C ILE A 337 28.46 8.91 50.41
N ASP A 338 27.54 9.66 49.79
CA ASP A 338 27.30 11.07 50.05
C ASP A 338 26.26 11.23 51.17
N ALA A 339 26.45 12.19 52.09
CA ALA A 339 25.67 12.31 53.34
C ALA A 339 24.14 12.45 53.09
N ASP A 340 23.77 13.08 51.97
CA ASP A 340 22.38 13.26 51.56
C ASP A 340 21.67 11.93 51.25
N TRP A 341 22.34 11.01 50.54
CA TRP A 341 21.74 9.70 50.21
C TRP A 341 21.58 8.80 51.43
N LEU A 342 22.53 8.88 52.37
CA LEU A 342 22.47 8.18 53.66
C LEU A 342 21.23 8.61 54.47
N SER A 343 20.98 9.92 54.53
CA SER A 343 19.80 10.48 55.21
C SER A 343 18.47 10.02 54.59
N ARG A 344 18.42 9.88 53.25
CA ARG A 344 17.22 9.42 52.52
C ARG A 344 16.95 7.93 52.76
N LEU A 345 18.00 7.10 52.81
CA LEU A 345 17.88 5.68 53.16
C LEU A 345 17.38 5.49 54.59
N GLU A 346 17.95 6.22 55.54
CA GLU A 346 17.52 6.16 56.95
C GLU A 346 16.07 6.64 57.17
N GLN A 347 15.64 7.67 56.44
CA GLN A 347 14.25 8.13 56.48
C GLN A 347 13.27 7.07 55.97
N ARG A 348 13.64 6.32 54.92
CA ARG A 348 12.80 5.27 54.34
C ARG A 348 12.85 3.94 55.10
N GLN A 349 13.93 3.64 55.82
CA GLN A 349 13.98 2.46 56.69
C GLN A 349 13.11 2.61 57.96
N LYS A 350 12.79 3.86 58.34
CA LYS A 350 11.95 4.18 59.50
C LYS A 350 10.45 4.20 59.20
N GLN A 351 10.06 4.27 57.93
CA GLN A 351 8.68 4.11 57.45
C GLN A 351 8.42 2.64 57.16
#